data_AF-A0A6A1VQ71-F1
#
_entry.id   AF-A0A6A1VQ71-F1
#
_cell.length_a   1.000
_cell.length_b   1.000
_cell.length_c   1.000
_cell.angle_alpha   90.00
_cell.angle_beta   90.00
_cell.angle_gamma   90.00
#
_symmetry.space_group_name_H-M   'P 1'
#
loop_
_entity.id
_entity.type
_entity.pdbx_description
1 polymer ?
#
loop_
_entity_poly.entity_id
_entity_poly.type
_entity_poly.pdbx_seq_one_letter_code
_entity_poly.pdbx_strand_id
1 'polypeptide(L)'
;MDKGGGGHGEEALPLFETKEARFRGAYKLFASTVFVGICFIWVYRVTHPSRGDGLGLVCRWRSCGSVCIGSSLNLFVSISEEKLPGVDIFVCTADPKMEPPTLVINTVLSAMSYNYPPEKLSVYLSDDGGSELTFYALVEATRFCKHWIPFCKKFSVEPRSPAAYFAQHSNVPDDIPSPQDWLAIKRLYDEMEKRIDSTVEKGMIPKEVRDQHKGFSEWNSKVTKQDHQSIVQIMIDGRDKNAVDVDGGPLPTLVYVAREKRPQWPHNFKAGAVNALIRYKRYYVYRGTNNMAHHLARWAASRIASGDYPLHPELLTKLT
;
A
#
# COMPACT_ATOMS: atom_id res chain seq x y z
N MET A 1 -45.44 31.96 30.05
CA MET A 1 -45.79 30.86 29.15
C MET A 1 -45.52 31.33 27.74
N ASP A 2 -44.40 30.93 27.15
CA ASP A 2 -44.47 30.06 25.98
C ASP A 2 -43.13 29.34 25.79
N LYS A 3 -43.20 28.09 25.33
CA LYS A 3 -42.13 27.09 25.26
C LYS A 3 -41.24 27.39 24.05
N GLY A 4 -39.92 27.27 24.14
CA GLY A 4 -39.24 25.97 24.07
C GLY A 4 -39.05 25.52 22.62
N GLY A 5 -38.17 26.22 21.88
CA GLY A 5 -37.66 25.75 20.59
C GLY A 5 -36.46 24.84 20.81
N GLY A 6 -36.72 23.53 20.92
CA GLY A 6 -35.71 22.51 21.07
C GLY A 6 -34.88 22.37 19.79
N GLY A 7 -33.63 22.84 19.84
CA GLY A 7 -32.61 22.36 18.93
C GLY A 7 -32.35 20.89 19.24
N HIS A 8 -32.85 19.99 18.41
CA HIS A 8 -32.41 18.60 18.38
C HIS A 8 -30.95 18.61 17.92
N GLY A 9 -30.03 18.67 18.89
CA GLY A 9 -28.66 18.23 18.68
C GLY A 9 -28.71 16.73 18.43
N GLU A 10 -28.29 16.29 17.25
CA GLU A 10 -27.90 14.90 17.05
C GLU A 10 -26.81 14.59 18.08
N GLU A 11 -27.16 13.83 19.12
CA GLU A 11 -26.17 13.26 20.03
C GLU A 11 -25.31 12.31 19.21
N ALA A 12 -24.12 12.77 18.84
CA ALA A 12 -23.13 11.99 18.10
C ALA A 12 -22.68 10.80 18.95
N LEU A 13 -23.33 9.65 18.78
CA LEU A 13 -22.93 8.41 19.42
C LEU A 13 -21.49 8.05 18.99
N PRO A 14 -20.63 7.62 19.92
CA PRO A 14 -19.25 7.27 19.59
C PRO A 14 -19.23 6.07 18.65
N LEU A 15 -18.56 6.21 17.50
CA LEU A 15 -18.42 5.16 16.49
C LEU A 15 -17.69 3.91 17.01
N PHE A 16 -16.84 4.10 18.02
CA PHE A 16 -16.07 3.06 18.67
C PHE A 16 -16.29 3.11 20.17
N GLU A 17 -16.66 1.96 20.76
CA GLU A 17 -16.66 1.78 22.21
C GLU A 17 -15.34 1.11 22.62
N THR A 18 -14.53 1.81 23.41
CA THR A 18 -13.33 1.19 24.00
C THR A 18 -13.74 0.45 25.27
N LYS A 19 -13.79 -0.89 25.20
CA LYS A 19 -14.05 -1.72 26.39
C LYS A 19 -12.73 -2.05 27.08
N GLU A 20 -12.66 -1.83 28.38
CA GLU A 20 -11.52 -2.30 29.17
C GLU A 20 -11.44 -3.83 29.11
N ALA A 21 -10.23 -4.35 28.89
CA ALA A 21 -10.01 -5.79 28.86
C ALA A 21 -10.38 -6.43 30.20
N ARG A 22 -11.28 -7.42 30.16
CA ARG A 22 -11.85 -8.12 31.34
C ARG A 22 -10.80 -8.69 32.31
N PHE A 23 -9.59 -8.98 31.82
CA PHE A 23 -8.50 -9.60 32.58
C PHE A 23 -7.33 -8.66 32.90
N ARG A 24 -7.54 -7.34 32.85
CA ARG A 24 -6.48 -6.35 33.15
C ARG A 24 -5.81 -6.56 34.51
N GLY A 25 -6.55 -7.01 35.52
CA GLY A 25 -6.02 -7.36 36.84
C GLY A 25 -5.10 -8.60 36.82
N ALA A 26 -5.52 -9.67 36.14
CA ALA A 26 -4.71 -10.89 36.00
C ALA A 26 -3.42 -10.63 35.20
N TYR A 27 -3.50 -9.81 34.15
CA TYR A 27 -2.31 -9.38 33.40
C TYR A 27 -1.35 -8.56 34.26
N LYS A 28 -1.84 -7.63 35.09
CA LYS A 28 -0.99 -6.87 36.03
C LYS A 28 -0.29 -7.79 37.02
N LEU A 29 -0.99 -8.79 37.55
CA LEU A 29 -0.41 -9.77 38.47
C LEU A 29 0.68 -10.59 37.78
N PHE A 30 0.41 -11.14 36.59
CA PHE A 30 1.40 -11.85 35.78
C PHE A 30 2.61 -10.99 35.41
N ALA A 31 2.40 -9.75 34.98
CA ALA A 31 3.50 -8.83 34.67
C ALA A 31 4.36 -8.54 35.91
N SER A 32 3.72 -8.42 37.08
CA SER A 32 4.41 -8.20 38.36
C SER A 32 5.24 -9.42 38.76
N THR A 33 4.73 -10.65 38.59
CA THR A 33 5.51 -11.86 38.91
C THR A 33 6.70 -12.04 37.97
N VAL A 34 6.54 -11.75 36.67
CA VAL A 34 7.64 -11.77 35.70
C VAL A 34 8.70 -10.72 36.06
N PHE A 35 8.28 -9.51 36.44
CA PHE A 35 9.21 -8.45 36.83
C PHE A 35 10.02 -8.82 38.08
N VAL A 36 9.36 -9.37 39.11
CA VAL A 36 10.03 -9.87 40.31
C VAL A 36 11.02 -10.99 39.98
N GLY A 37 10.64 -11.91 39.08
CA GLY A 37 11.54 -12.97 38.59
C GLY A 37 12.79 -12.40 37.90
N ILE A 38 12.63 -11.38 37.06
CA ILE A 38 13.76 -10.67 36.44
C ILE A 38 14.66 -10.06 37.51
N CYS A 39 14.10 -9.32 38.47
CA CYS A 39 14.86 -8.71 39.56
C CYS A 39 15.68 -9.74 40.36
N PHE A 40 15.10 -10.91 40.67
CA PHE A 40 15.84 -11.99 41.33
C PHE A 40 16.99 -12.54 40.50
N ILE A 41 16.83 -12.65 39.17
CA ILE A 41 17.94 -13.05 38.28
C ILE A 41 19.07 -12.02 38.31
N TRP A 42 18.73 -10.72 38.30
CA TRP A 42 19.74 -9.65 38.41
C TRP A 42 20.47 -9.68 39.76
N VAL A 43 19.74 -9.81 40.87
CA VAL A 43 20.33 -9.92 42.21
C VAL A 43 21.21 -11.16 42.33
N TYR A 44 20.75 -12.31 41.84
CA TYR A 44 21.55 -13.54 41.83
C TYR A 44 22.85 -13.37 41.02
N ARG A 45 22.79 -12.74 39.84
CA ARG A 45 23.97 -12.48 39.01
C ARG A 45 24.98 -11.51 39.65
N VAL A 46 24.52 -10.54 40.42
CA VAL A 46 25.40 -9.58 41.13
C VAL A 46 26.02 -10.22 42.37
N THR A 47 25.25 -11.04 43.10
CA THR A 47 25.69 -11.69 44.35
C THR A 47 26.57 -12.91 44.12
N HIS A 48 26.40 -13.61 42.98
CA HIS A 48 27.21 -14.76 42.59
C HIS A 48 27.93 -14.48 41.26
N PRO A 49 28.92 -13.57 41.24
CA PRO A 49 29.74 -13.36 40.06
C PRO A 49 30.53 -14.63 39.77
N SER A 50 30.33 -15.22 38.59
CA SER A 50 31.08 -16.39 38.14
C SER A 50 32.58 -16.07 38.17
N ARG A 51 33.29 -16.68 39.12
CA ARG A 51 34.73 -16.58 39.26
C ARG A 51 35.38 -17.62 38.34
N GLY A 52 35.44 -17.30 37.06
CA GLY A 52 36.01 -18.16 36.04
C GLY A 52 35.49 -17.83 34.66
N ASP A 53 36.39 -17.27 33.86
CA ASP A 53 36.42 -17.23 32.40
C ASP A 53 35.29 -16.49 31.68
N GLY A 54 35.70 -15.38 31.05
CA GLY A 54 34.87 -14.54 30.20
C GLY A 54 34.37 -15.27 28.98
N LEU A 55 33.28 -16.03 29.11
CA LEU A 55 32.47 -16.51 27.99
C LEU A 55 31.05 -16.91 28.45
N GLY A 56 30.50 -16.22 29.46
CA GLY A 56 29.14 -16.45 29.99
C GLY A 56 28.12 -15.36 29.65
N LEU A 57 28.52 -14.30 28.93
CA LEU A 57 27.57 -13.42 28.23
C LEU A 57 27.17 -14.16 26.96
N VAL A 58 25.88 -14.21 26.65
CA VAL A 58 25.30 -14.94 25.50
C VAL A 58 25.03 -16.43 25.79
N CYS A 59 23.98 -16.69 26.56
CA CYS A 59 23.07 -17.77 26.19
C CYS A 59 21.67 -17.56 26.75
N ARG A 60 20.72 -17.53 25.80
CA ARG A 60 19.32 -17.96 25.94
C ARG A 60 18.29 -16.92 26.41
N TRP A 61 18.16 -15.82 25.66
CA TRP A 61 16.84 -15.25 25.41
C TRP A 61 16.13 -16.14 24.39
N ARG A 62 15.37 -17.14 24.85
CA ARG A 62 14.41 -17.85 24.00
C ARG A 62 13.12 -18.10 24.76
N SER A 63 12.04 -17.69 24.11
CA SER A 63 10.62 -18.03 24.34
C SER A 63 9.85 -17.26 25.41
N CYS A 64 9.31 -16.12 24.98
CA CYS A 64 7.91 -15.69 25.19
C CYS A 64 7.60 -14.91 23.90
N GLY A 65 6.72 -15.33 22.99
CA GLY A 65 5.36 -15.79 23.17
C GLY A 65 4.47 -14.70 22.56
N SER A 66 4.03 -14.90 21.31
CA SER A 66 2.91 -14.13 20.76
C SER A 66 1.92 -15.11 20.13
N VAL A 67 0.88 -15.41 20.91
CA VAL A 67 -0.37 -15.92 20.38
C VAL A 67 -1.03 -14.73 19.68
N CYS A 68 -1.05 -14.75 18.36
CA CYS A 68 -1.86 -13.83 17.57
C CYS A 68 -3.32 -14.29 17.69
N ILE A 69 -4.09 -13.66 18.59
CA ILE A 69 -5.55 -13.76 18.54
C ILE A 69 -6.00 -12.86 17.40
N GLY A 70 -6.20 -13.45 16.23
CA GLY A 70 -6.87 -12.80 15.10
C GLY A 70 -8.35 -12.69 15.41
N SER A 71 -8.77 -11.59 16.03
CA SER A 71 -10.17 -11.20 16.05
C SER A 71 -10.47 -10.47 14.73
N SER A 72 -11.15 -11.14 13.80
CA SER A 72 -11.78 -10.49 12.65
C SER A 72 -12.87 -9.55 13.16
N LEU A 73 -12.62 -8.25 13.07
CA LEU A 73 -13.65 -7.23 13.21
C LEU A 73 -14.33 -7.05 11.85
N ASN A 74 -15.52 -7.65 11.70
CA ASN A 74 -16.44 -7.22 10.65
C ASN A 74 -17.19 -6.00 11.18
N LEU A 75 -16.75 -4.82 10.76
CA LEU A 75 -17.35 -3.55 11.14
C LEU A 75 -18.22 -3.05 9.97
N PHE A 76 -19.53 -3.17 10.12
CA PHE A 76 -20.49 -2.55 9.21
C PHE A 76 -20.85 -1.17 9.77
N VAL A 77 -20.16 -0.14 9.27
CA VAL A 77 -20.41 1.25 9.64
C VAL A 77 -21.16 1.91 8.48
N SER A 78 -22.42 2.25 8.73
CA SER A 78 -23.22 3.04 7.81
C SER A 78 -22.89 4.52 7.99
N ILE A 79 -21.73 4.94 7.49
CA ILE A 79 -21.44 6.36 7.25
C ILE A 79 -21.90 6.66 5.83
N SER A 80 -22.67 7.74 5.63
CA SER A 80 -23.00 8.24 4.29
C SER A 80 -21.73 8.37 3.46
N GLU A 81 -21.71 7.78 2.26
CA GLU A 81 -20.54 7.74 1.38
C GLU A 81 -19.97 9.13 1.09
N GLU A 82 -20.81 10.17 1.11
CA GLU A 82 -20.42 11.56 0.93
C GLU A 82 -19.48 12.08 2.04
N LYS A 83 -19.64 11.58 3.27
CA LYS A 83 -18.85 11.98 4.46
C LYS A 83 -17.54 11.21 4.61
N LEU A 84 -17.28 10.22 3.77
CA LEU A 84 -16.04 9.43 3.82
C LEU A 84 -14.82 10.29 3.42
N PRO A 85 -13.68 10.20 4.13
CA PRO A 85 -12.46 10.92 3.77
C PRO A 85 -11.77 10.33 2.53
N GLY A 86 -10.86 11.08 1.92
CA GLY A 86 -9.94 10.49 0.93
C GLY A 86 -8.95 9.53 1.61
N VAL A 87 -8.70 8.37 0.99
CA VAL A 87 -7.79 7.34 1.48
C VAL A 87 -6.68 7.12 0.44
N ASP A 88 -5.44 7.30 0.87
CA ASP A 88 -4.26 6.96 0.09
C ASP A 88 -3.64 5.66 0.58
N ILE A 89 -3.42 4.70 -0.33
CA ILE A 89 -2.77 3.43 -0.06
C ILE A 89 -1.39 3.44 -0.71
N PHE A 90 -0.35 3.22 0.10
CA PHE A 90 1.03 3.13 -0.37
C PHE A 90 1.51 1.69 -0.39
N VAL A 91 1.77 1.18 -1.59
CA VAL A 91 2.40 -0.13 -1.81
C VAL A 91 3.87 0.13 -2.13
N CYS A 92 4.78 -0.40 -1.33
CA CYS A 92 6.22 -0.24 -1.55
C CYS A 92 6.81 -1.57 -1.99
N THR A 93 7.59 -1.56 -3.07
CA THR A 93 8.36 -2.70 -3.54
C THR A 93 9.85 -2.37 -3.64
N ALA A 94 10.69 -3.37 -3.39
CA ALA A 94 12.14 -3.22 -3.31
C ALA A 94 12.86 -3.64 -4.60
N ASP A 95 12.51 -4.80 -5.17
CA ASP A 95 13.16 -5.37 -6.34
C ASP A 95 12.33 -6.50 -6.96
N PRO A 96 12.18 -6.57 -8.30
CA PRO A 96 11.41 -7.62 -8.97
C PRO A 96 11.95 -9.04 -8.73
N LYS A 97 13.22 -9.21 -8.36
CA LYS A 97 13.80 -10.54 -8.04
C LYS A 97 13.40 -11.02 -6.65
N MET A 98 13.36 -10.12 -5.68
CA MET A 98 12.99 -10.44 -4.29
C MET A 98 11.47 -10.48 -4.13
N GLU A 99 10.78 -9.60 -4.85
CA GLU A 99 9.33 -9.44 -4.83
C GLU A 99 8.83 -9.53 -6.28
N PRO A 100 8.42 -10.71 -6.74
CA PRO A 100 7.98 -10.91 -8.12
C PRO A 100 6.90 -9.91 -8.53
N PRO A 101 6.96 -9.30 -9.73
CA PRO A 101 5.97 -8.31 -10.15
C PRO A 101 4.52 -8.80 -10.07
N THR A 102 4.27 -10.09 -10.37
CA THR A 102 2.97 -10.74 -10.23
C THR A 102 2.41 -10.65 -8.80
N LEU A 103 3.25 -10.84 -7.77
CA LEU A 103 2.86 -10.71 -6.36
C LEU A 103 2.49 -9.26 -6.02
N VAL A 104 3.30 -8.30 -6.48
CA VAL A 104 3.08 -6.87 -6.26
C VAL A 104 1.77 -6.41 -6.91
N ILE A 105 1.51 -6.84 -8.14
CA ILE A 105 0.29 -6.48 -8.87
C ILE A 105 -0.96 -7.06 -8.24
N ASN A 106 -0.92 -8.29 -7.73
CA ASN A 106 -2.02 -8.85 -6.96
C ASN A 106 -2.37 -8.00 -5.73
N THR A 107 -1.35 -7.46 -5.06
CA THR A 107 -1.53 -6.53 -3.92
C THR A 107 -2.16 -5.21 -4.36
N VAL A 108 -1.70 -4.65 -5.50
CA VAL A 108 -2.27 -3.41 -6.07
C VAL A 108 -3.73 -3.60 -6.50
N LEU A 109 -4.05 -4.69 -7.21
CA LEU A 109 -5.41 -5.02 -7.65
C LEU A 109 -6.34 -5.24 -6.47
N SER A 110 -5.86 -5.88 -5.40
CA SER A 110 -6.58 -6.01 -4.13
C SER A 110 -6.89 -4.64 -3.52
N ALA A 111 -5.89 -3.77 -3.40
CA ALA A 111 -6.06 -2.42 -2.85
C ALA A 111 -7.05 -1.57 -3.66
N MET A 112 -7.02 -1.64 -4.99
CA MET A 112 -7.96 -0.89 -5.85
C MET A 112 -9.40 -1.44 -5.82
N SER A 113 -9.60 -2.69 -5.40
CA SER A 113 -10.93 -3.33 -5.33
C SER A 113 -11.53 -3.29 -3.93
N TYR A 114 -11.01 -2.45 -3.04
CA TYR A 114 -11.63 -2.20 -1.74
C TYR A 114 -13.03 -1.64 -1.89
N ASN A 115 -13.91 -2.00 -0.96
CA ASN A 115 -15.27 -1.48 -0.89
C ASN A 115 -15.26 -0.04 -0.38
N TYR A 116 -14.84 0.89 -1.24
CA TYR A 116 -14.73 2.32 -0.97
C TYR A 116 -15.07 3.12 -2.25
N PRO A 117 -15.59 4.35 -2.14
CA PRO A 117 -15.81 5.20 -3.31
C PRO A 117 -14.52 5.38 -4.13
N PRO A 118 -14.50 5.01 -5.43
CA PRO A 118 -13.30 5.07 -6.27
C PRO A 118 -12.66 6.46 -6.34
N GLU A 119 -13.47 7.52 -6.32
CA GLU A 119 -13.04 8.91 -6.39
C GLU A 119 -12.26 9.33 -5.13
N LYS A 120 -12.48 8.62 -4.03
CA LYS A 120 -11.85 8.87 -2.73
C LYS A 120 -10.70 7.90 -2.45
N LEU A 121 -10.45 6.94 -3.33
CA LEU A 121 -9.40 5.94 -3.17
C LEU A 121 -8.25 6.23 -4.15
N SER A 122 -7.03 6.32 -3.61
CA SER A 122 -5.82 6.53 -4.40
C SER A 122 -4.76 5.51 -4.02
N VAL A 123 -4.22 4.79 -4.99
CA VAL A 123 -3.20 3.76 -4.79
C VAL A 123 -1.90 4.20 -5.45
N TYR A 124 -0.81 4.16 -4.68
CA TYR A 124 0.53 4.52 -5.15
C TYR A 124 1.45 3.32 -5.01
N LEU A 125 2.04 2.89 -6.12
CA LEU A 125 3.11 1.90 -6.15
C LEU A 125 4.45 2.62 -6.14
N SER A 126 5.17 2.54 -5.02
CA SER A 126 6.55 3.00 -4.90
C SER A 126 7.52 1.87 -5.18
N ASP A 127 8.22 1.95 -6.30
CA ASP A 127 9.29 1.02 -6.66
C ASP A 127 10.66 1.60 -6.30
N ASP A 128 11.29 1.03 -5.27
CA ASP A 128 12.64 1.40 -4.86
C ASP A 128 13.68 0.85 -5.85
N GLY A 129 13.37 -0.21 -6.58
CA GLY A 129 14.24 -0.78 -7.62
C GLY A 129 14.21 -0.02 -8.94
N GLY A 130 13.15 0.76 -9.18
CA GLY A 130 12.93 1.48 -10.42
C GLY A 130 12.95 0.56 -11.63
N SER A 131 12.36 -0.65 -11.51
CA SER A 131 12.46 -1.68 -12.55
C SER A 131 11.44 -1.47 -13.67
N GLU A 132 11.91 -1.56 -14.91
CA GLU A 132 11.04 -1.56 -16.09
C GLU A 132 10.02 -2.72 -16.05
N LEU A 133 10.39 -3.87 -15.45
CA LEU A 133 9.53 -5.06 -15.35
C LEU A 133 8.36 -4.85 -14.38
N THR A 134 8.61 -4.19 -13.24
CA THR A 134 7.55 -3.81 -12.28
C THR A 134 6.58 -2.83 -12.92
N PHE A 135 7.10 -1.86 -13.68
CA PHE A 135 6.28 -0.91 -14.42
C PHE A 135 5.44 -1.60 -15.51
N TYR A 136 6.02 -2.55 -16.25
CA TYR A 136 5.28 -3.36 -17.23
C TYR A 136 4.14 -4.16 -16.58
N ALA A 137 4.42 -4.82 -15.45
CA ALA A 137 3.38 -5.54 -14.72
C ALA A 137 2.23 -4.62 -14.30
N LEU A 138 2.52 -3.36 -13.95
CA LEU A 138 1.50 -2.37 -13.62
C LEU A 138 0.67 -1.94 -14.84
N VAL A 139 1.29 -1.84 -16.02
CA VAL A 139 0.58 -1.60 -17.30
C VAL A 139 -0.37 -2.75 -17.62
N GLU A 140 0.04 -3.99 -17.40
CA GLU A 140 -0.85 -5.16 -17.59
C GLU A 140 -1.99 -5.16 -16.55
N ALA A 141 -1.68 -4.80 -15.31
CA ALA A 141 -2.66 -4.68 -14.23
C ALA A 141 -3.77 -3.66 -14.53
N THR A 142 -3.43 -2.51 -15.15
CA THR A 142 -4.42 -1.47 -15.48
C THR A 142 -5.41 -1.90 -16.55
N ARG A 143 -5.04 -2.86 -17.39
CA ARG A 143 -5.94 -3.48 -18.37
C ARG A 143 -6.91 -4.41 -17.65
N PHE A 144 -6.37 -5.27 -16.79
CA PHE A 144 -7.18 -6.26 -16.06
C PHE A 144 -8.11 -5.62 -15.03
N CYS A 145 -7.69 -4.55 -14.35
CA CYS A 145 -8.47 -3.93 -13.28
C CYS A 145 -9.83 -3.41 -13.75
N LYS A 146 -9.94 -3.00 -15.03
CA LYS A 146 -11.20 -2.57 -15.65
C LYS A 146 -12.28 -3.65 -15.65
N HIS A 147 -11.88 -4.92 -15.58
CA HIS A 147 -12.78 -6.06 -15.48
C HIS A 147 -12.88 -6.58 -14.05
N TRP A 148 -11.77 -6.57 -13.30
CA TRP A 148 -11.71 -7.11 -11.95
C TRP A 148 -12.48 -6.29 -10.92
N ILE A 149 -12.41 -4.95 -10.98
CA ILE A 149 -13.08 -4.06 -10.02
C ILE A 149 -14.60 -4.18 -10.08
N PRO A 150 -15.27 -4.07 -11.26
CA PRO A 150 -16.71 -4.25 -11.33
C PRO A 150 -17.14 -5.67 -10.93
N PHE A 151 -16.37 -6.69 -11.32
CA PHE A 151 -16.60 -8.08 -10.89
C PHE A 151 -16.56 -8.21 -9.35
N CYS A 152 -15.55 -7.64 -8.71
CA CYS A 152 -15.42 -7.60 -7.26
C CYS A 152 -16.64 -6.94 -6.58
N LYS A 153 -17.12 -5.82 -7.11
CA LYS A 153 -18.26 -5.09 -6.56
C LYS A 153 -19.56 -5.87 -6.75
N LYS A 154 -19.82 -6.37 -7.97
CA LYS A 154 -21.04 -7.09 -8.35
C LYS A 154 -21.25 -8.37 -7.53
N PHE A 155 -20.17 -9.12 -7.31
CA PHE A 155 -20.25 -10.43 -6.64
C PHE A 155 -19.71 -10.42 -5.20
N SER A 156 -19.41 -9.24 -4.63
CA SER A 156 -18.86 -9.09 -3.28
C SER A 156 -17.70 -10.05 -2.98
N VAL A 157 -16.78 -10.16 -3.93
CA VAL A 157 -15.68 -11.14 -3.93
C VAL A 157 -14.79 -10.97 -2.70
N GLU A 158 -14.53 -12.06 -1.97
CA GLU A 158 -13.54 -12.12 -0.90
C GLU A 158 -12.71 -13.40 -1.02
N PRO A 159 -11.36 -13.33 -0.93
CA PRO A 159 -10.52 -12.12 -0.80
C PRO A 159 -10.44 -11.29 -2.09
N ARG A 160 -10.14 -9.99 -1.98
CA ARG A 160 -10.04 -9.05 -3.10
C ARG A 160 -8.81 -9.23 -4.00
N SER A 161 -7.81 -9.97 -3.54
CA SER A 161 -6.64 -10.32 -4.34
C SER A 161 -6.98 -11.44 -5.32
N PRO A 162 -6.81 -11.26 -6.64
CA PRO A 162 -7.22 -12.25 -7.63
C PRO A 162 -6.47 -13.59 -7.48
N ALA A 163 -5.15 -13.57 -7.27
CA ALA A 163 -4.38 -14.79 -6.97
C ALA A 163 -4.95 -15.57 -5.78
N ALA A 164 -5.21 -14.88 -4.66
CA ALA A 164 -5.74 -15.53 -3.46
C ALA A 164 -7.16 -16.05 -3.68
N TYR A 165 -7.99 -15.31 -4.41
CA TYR A 165 -9.36 -15.69 -4.72
C TYR A 165 -9.41 -16.95 -5.60
N PHE A 166 -8.67 -16.97 -6.71
CA PHE A 166 -8.64 -18.10 -7.64
C PHE A 166 -7.89 -19.32 -7.07
N ALA A 167 -6.97 -19.12 -6.13
CA ALA A 167 -6.37 -20.23 -5.39
C ALA A 167 -7.35 -20.91 -4.43
N GLN A 168 -8.30 -20.16 -3.84
CA GLN A 168 -9.34 -20.72 -2.97
C GLN A 168 -10.48 -21.35 -3.76
N HIS A 169 -10.78 -20.82 -4.95
CA HIS A 169 -11.90 -21.24 -5.80
C HIS A 169 -11.37 -21.83 -7.11
N SER A 170 -10.90 -23.08 -7.06
CA SER A 170 -10.42 -23.80 -8.25
C SER A 170 -11.54 -24.01 -9.28
N ASN A 171 -12.76 -24.25 -8.80
CA ASN A 171 -13.98 -24.42 -9.58
C ASN A 171 -14.90 -23.22 -9.43
N VAL A 172 -15.86 -23.09 -10.35
CA VAL A 172 -16.91 -22.06 -10.28
C VAL A 172 -17.64 -22.19 -8.94
N PRO A 173 -17.67 -21.16 -8.09
CA PRO A 173 -18.44 -21.19 -6.85
C PRO A 173 -19.94 -21.26 -7.16
N ASP A 174 -20.67 -22.10 -6.43
CA ASP A 174 -22.12 -22.31 -6.61
C ASP A 174 -22.94 -21.01 -6.43
N ASP A 175 -22.41 -20.06 -5.67
CA ASP A 175 -23.04 -18.78 -5.35
C ASP A 175 -22.91 -17.71 -6.43
N ILE A 176 -22.19 -17.97 -7.54
CA ILE A 176 -22.02 -16.98 -8.61
C ILE A 176 -23.18 -17.07 -9.62
N PRO A 177 -24.00 -16.01 -9.77
CA PRO A 177 -25.14 -15.97 -10.69
C PRO A 177 -24.79 -16.19 -12.16
N SER A 178 -23.54 -15.90 -12.57
CA SER A 178 -23.04 -16.06 -13.94
C SER A 178 -21.70 -16.83 -13.97
N PRO A 179 -21.72 -18.16 -14.17
CA PRO A 179 -20.52 -18.97 -14.38
C PRO A 179 -19.65 -18.49 -15.55
N GLN A 180 -20.29 -17.92 -16.58
CA GLN A 180 -19.62 -17.43 -17.77
C GLN A 180 -18.78 -16.18 -17.48
N ASP A 181 -19.30 -15.25 -16.66
CA ASP A 181 -18.57 -14.05 -16.23
C ASP A 181 -17.32 -14.47 -15.45
N TRP A 182 -17.47 -15.42 -14.50
CA TRP A 182 -16.34 -15.92 -13.71
C TRP A 182 -15.26 -16.56 -14.59
N LEU A 183 -15.64 -17.42 -15.54
CA LEU A 183 -14.69 -18.05 -16.47
C LEU A 183 -13.96 -17.03 -17.34
N ALA A 184 -14.66 -16.00 -17.80
CA ALA A 184 -14.06 -14.91 -18.57
C ALA A 184 -13.02 -14.15 -17.74
N ILE A 185 -13.35 -13.79 -16.50
CA ILE A 185 -12.42 -13.07 -15.61
C ILE A 185 -11.22 -13.94 -15.24
N LYS A 186 -11.42 -15.22 -14.93
CA LYS A 186 -10.34 -16.16 -14.64
C LYS A 186 -9.38 -16.28 -15.83
N ARG A 187 -9.90 -16.42 -17.06
CA ARG A 187 -9.07 -16.43 -18.28
C ARG A 187 -8.27 -15.14 -18.44
N LEU A 188 -8.89 -13.97 -18.23
CA LEU A 188 -8.19 -12.69 -18.30
C LEU A 188 -7.07 -12.57 -17.25
N TYR A 189 -7.29 -13.09 -16.04
CA TYR A 189 -6.28 -13.15 -14.98
C TYR A 189 -5.11 -14.06 -15.38
N ASP A 190 -5.39 -15.30 -15.78
CA ASP A 190 -4.38 -16.29 -16.17
C ASP A 190 -3.54 -15.78 -17.37
N GLU A 191 -4.17 -15.11 -18.33
CA GLU A 191 -3.47 -14.48 -19.46
C GLU A 191 -2.57 -13.32 -19.02
N MET A 192 -3.02 -12.47 -18.10
CA MET A 192 -2.23 -11.38 -17.54
C MET A 192 -1.01 -11.93 -16.80
N GLU A 193 -1.21 -12.90 -15.90
CA GLU A 193 -0.15 -13.55 -15.13
C GLU A 193 0.90 -14.17 -16.05
N LYS A 194 0.47 -14.94 -17.05
CA LYS A 194 1.35 -15.54 -18.05
C LYS A 194 2.16 -14.50 -18.84
N ARG A 195 1.56 -13.36 -19.22
CA ARG A 195 2.27 -12.27 -19.91
C ARG A 195 3.34 -11.65 -19.02
N ILE A 196 3.03 -11.42 -17.74
CA ILE A 196 3.97 -10.87 -16.77
C ILE A 196 5.13 -11.85 -16.57
N ASP A 197 4.84 -13.10 -16.20
CA ASP A 197 5.86 -14.09 -15.86
C ASP A 197 6.77 -14.39 -17.06
N SER A 198 6.22 -14.56 -18.26
CA SER A 198 7.04 -14.79 -19.46
C SER A 198 7.93 -13.60 -19.82
N THR A 199 7.53 -12.37 -19.48
CA THR A 199 8.34 -11.17 -19.68
C THR A 199 9.45 -11.06 -18.63
N VAL A 200 9.14 -11.42 -17.38
CA VAL A 200 10.10 -11.46 -16.28
C VAL A 200 11.17 -12.53 -16.53
N GLU A 201 10.79 -13.72 -16.99
CA GLU A 201 11.70 -14.81 -17.36
C GLU A 201 12.64 -14.43 -18.50
N LYS A 202 12.11 -13.74 -19.53
CA LYS A 202 12.93 -13.23 -20.65
C LYS A 202 13.80 -12.03 -20.25
N GLY A 203 13.46 -11.33 -19.18
CA GLY A 203 14.12 -10.11 -18.74
C GLY A 203 14.00 -8.94 -19.74
N MET A 204 13.10 -9.03 -20.72
CA MET A 204 12.96 -8.06 -21.79
C MET A 204 11.49 -7.88 -22.17
N ILE A 205 11.04 -6.62 -22.21
CA ILE A 205 9.68 -6.26 -22.59
C ILE A 205 9.55 -6.21 -24.12
N PRO A 206 8.49 -6.79 -24.70
CA PRO A 206 8.21 -6.70 -26.13
C PRO A 206 8.14 -5.24 -26.62
N LYS A 207 8.71 -4.97 -27.80
CA LYS A 207 8.77 -3.60 -28.36
C LYS A 207 7.37 -3.03 -28.59
N GLU A 208 6.42 -3.87 -28.97
CA GLU A 208 5.04 -3.51 -29.22
C GLU A 208 4.40 -2.89 -27.97
N VAL A 209 4.67 -3.44 -26.78
CA VAL A 209 4.13 -2.88 -25.54
C VAL A 209 4.88 -1.63 -25.12
N ARG A 210 6.20 -1.59 -25.39
CA ARG A 210 7.02 -0.42 -25.13
C ARG A 210 6.51 0.81 -25.89
N ASP A 211 6.11 0.64 -27.14
CA ASP A 211 5.62 1.70 -28.01
C ASP A 211 4.16 2.12 -27.66
N GLN A 212 3.40 1.24 -27.01
CA GLN A 212 2.03 1.54 -26.58
C GLN A 212 1.96 2.53 -25.40
N HIS A 213 3.00 2.64 -24.59
CA HIS A 213 2.97 3.49 -23.39
C HIS A 213 4.18 4.43 -23.31
N LYS A 214 3.94 5.74 -23.43
CA LYS A 214 4.98 6.78 -23.41
C LYS A 214 5.89 6.73 -22.16
N GLY A 215 5.38 6.22 -21.04
CA GLY A 215 6.12 6.06 -19.80
C GLY A 215 7.38 5.20 -19.90
N PHE A 216 7.46 4.24 -20.85
CA PHE A 216 8.67 3.41 -21.04
C PHE A 216 9.89 4.19 -21.55
N SER A 217 9.70 5.42 -22.04
CA SER A 217 10.80 6.31 -22.46
C SER A 217 11.72 6.72 -21.30
N GLU A 218 11.26 6.59 -20.05
CA GLU A 218 12.02 6.91 -18.85
C GLU A 218 13.17 5.90 -18.59
N TRP A 219 13.06 4.67 -19.12
CA TRP A 219 14.07 3.62 -18.98
C TRP A 219 14.97 3.59 -20.22
N ASN A 220 16.17 4.16 -20.10
CA ASN A 220 17.22 4.08 -21.12
C ASN A 220 18.37 3.16 -20.67
N SER A 221 19.35 2.91 -21.53
CA SER A 221 20.48 2.01 -21.24
C SER A 221 21.38 2.45 -20.09
N LYS A 222 21.26 3.70 -19.60
CA LYS A 222 22.03 4.25 -18.48
C LYS A 222 21.29 4.10 -17.14
N VAL A 223 20.01 3.75 -17.16
CA VAL A 223 19.19 3.59 -15.96
C VAL A 223 19.55 2.28 -15.27
N THR A 224 19.96 2.38 -14.01
CA THR A 224 20.25 1.22 -13.15
C THR A 224 19.50 1.35 -11.84
N LYS A 225 19.36 0.26 -11.07
CA LYS A 225 18.72 0.27 -9.75
C LYS A 225 19.35 1.28 -8.77
N GLN A 226 20.65 1.56 -8.91
CA GLN A 226 21.39 2.46 -8.02
C GLN A 226 21.54 3.87 -8.60
N ASP A 227 21.32 4.04 -9.90
CA ASP A 227 21.45 5.31 -10.61
C ASP A 227 20.32 5.50 -11.61
N HIS A 228 19.31 6.24 -11.19
CA HIS A 228 18.17 6.60 -12.02
C HIS A 228 17.52 7.89 -11.53
N GLN A 229 16.97 8.67 -12.45
CA GLN A 229 16.16 9.85 -12.10
C GLN A 229 14.85 9.44 -11.42
N SER A 230 14.16 10.42 -10.81
CA SER A 230 12.81 10.19 -10.32
C SER A 230 11.86 9.91 -11.49
N ILE A 231 11.14 8.79 -11.44
CA ILE A 231 10.16 8.39 -12.44
C ILE A 231 8.78 8.44 -11.80
N VAL A 232 7.87 9.19 -12.41
CA VAL A 232 6.48 9.26 -11.97
C VAL A 232 5.59 9.09 -13.20
N GLN A 233 4.65 8.15 -13.10
CA GLN A 233 3.66 7.87 -14.14
C GLN A 233 2.28 7.69 -13.49
N ILE A 234 1.29 8.46 -13.95
CA ILE A 234 -0.10 8.31 -13.55
C ILE A 234 -0.72 7.31 -14.51
N MET A 235 -1.05 6.12 -14.02
CA MET A 235 -1.59 5.04 -14.84
C MET A 235 -3.10 5.21 -15.07
N ILE A 236 -3.78 5.64 -14.00
CA ILE A 236 -5.21 5.94 -13.99
C ILE A 236 -5.37 7.21 -13.16
N ASP A 237 -5.95 8.28 -13.73
CA ASP A 237 -6.33 9.47 -12.96
C ASP A 237 -7.81 9.37 -12.62
N GLY A 238 -8.13 9.10 -11.35
CA GLY A 238 -9.53 8.96 -10.90
C GLY A 238 -10.33 10.26 -10.96
N ARG A 239 -9.70 11.40 -11.28
CA ARG A 239 -10.38 12.68 -11.54
C ARG A 239 -10.80 12.82 -13.00
N ASP A 240 -10.24 12.01 -13.90
CA ASP A 240 -10.62 12.00 -15.30
C ASP A 240 -11.93 11.22 -15.48
N LYS A 241 -12.91 11.85 -16.13
CA LYS A 241 -14.21 11.23 -16.43
C LYS A 241 -14.10 10.07 -17.41
N ASN A 242 -12.98 9.99 -18.15
CA ASN A 242 -12.72 8.89 -19.09
C ASN A 242 -12.08 7.66 -18.41
N ALA A 243 -11.65 7.78 -17.15
CA ALA A 243 -11.04 6.70 -16.38
C ALA A 243 -12.12 5.77 -15.81
N VAL A 244 -12.79 5.05 -16.70
CA VAL A 244 -13.91 4.15 -16.35
C VAL A 244 -13.58 2.68 -16.59
N ASP A 245 -14.26 1.82 -15.83
CA ASP A 245 -14.29 0.38 -16.01
C ASP A 245 -15.21 -0.04 -17.17
N VAL A 246 -15.36 -1.35 -17.40
CA VAL A 246 -16.19 -1.86 -18.50
C VAL A 246 -17.69 -1.64 -18.32
N ASP A 247 -18.14 -1.41 -17.10
CA ASP A 247 -19.53 -1.13 -16.76
C ASP A 247 -19.81 0.40 -16.72
N GLY A 248 -18.81 1.23 -17.01
CA GLY A 248 -18.88 2.69 -16.98
C GLY A 248 -18.68 3.30 -15.58
N GLY A 249 -18.30 2.50 -14.59
CA GLY A 249 -17.97 2.95 -13.24
C GLY A 249 -16.60 3.63 -13.16
N PRO A 250 -16.41 4.62 -12.28
CA PRO A 250 -15.12 5.30 -12.13
C PRO A 250 -14.07 4.38 -11.49
N LEU A 251 -12.82 4.51 -11.93
CA LEU A 251 -11.68 3.77 -11.40
C LEU A 251 -10.90 4.60 -10.37
N PRO A 252 -10.34 3.95 -9.32
CA PRO A 252 -9.45 4.61 -8.38
C PRO A 252 -8.19 5.17 -9.07
N THR A 253 -7.61 6.21 -8.47
CA THR A 253 -6.34 6.75 -8.96
C THR A 253 -5.22 5.74 -8.73
N LEU A 254 -4.41 5.49 -9.76
CA LEU A 254 -3.26 4.59 -9.69
C LEU A 254 -2.00 5.31 -10.19
N VAL A 255 -0.99 5.42 -9.32
CA VAL A 255 0.26 6.12 -9.63
C VAL A 255 1.46 5.22 -9.40
N TYR A 256 2.36 5.17 -10.38
CA TYR A 256 3.70 4.60 -10.24
C TYR A 256 4.70 5.68 -9.85
N VAL A 257 5.53 5.39 -8.85
CA VAL A 257 6.58 6.28 -8.37
C VAL A 257 7.86 5.49 -8.16
N ALA A 258 8.94 5.89 -8.81
CA ALA A 258 10.30 5.51 -8.45
C ALA A 258 11.06 6.78 -8.06
N ARG A 259 11.55 6.83 -6.81
CA ARG A 259 12.31 7.99 -6.33
C ARG A 259 13.69 8.05 -6.98
N GLU A 260 14.28 9.23 -7.06
CA GLU A 260 15.66 9.33 -7.58
C GLU A 260 16.66 8.57 -6.70
N LYS A 261 17.60 7.90 -7.36
CA LYS A 261 18.74 7.23 -6.74
C LYS A 261 20.02 7.61 -7.45
N ARG A 262 21.06 7.84 -6.67
CA ARG A 262 22.41 8.16 -7.13
C ARG A 262 23.42 7.39 -6.28
N PRO A 263 24.49 6.81 -6.87
CA PRO A 263 25.47 6.02 -6.12
C PRO A 263 26.18 6.80 -5.01
N GLN A 264 26.31 8.12 -5.17
CA GLN A 264 27.03 9.02 -4.25
C GLN A 264 26.19 9.41 -3.02
N TRP A 265 24.88 9.14 -3.04
CA TRP A 265 23.95 9.62 -2.03
C TRP A 265 23.36 8.45 -1.25
N PRO A 266 23.60 8.37 0.08
CA PRO A 266 23.01 7.33 0.89
C PRO A 266 21.49 7.49 0.90
N HIS A 267 20.77 6.38 0.90
CA HIS A 267 19.32 6.38 0.92
C HIS A 267 18.76 5.49 2.02
N ASN A 268 17.65 5.95 2.59
CA ASN A 268 16.85 5.14 3.50
C ASN A 268 15.85 4.36 2.66
N PHE A 269 15.81 3.02 2.79
CA PHE A 269 14.94 2.12 2.04
C PHE A 269 13.44 2.49 2.18
N LYS A 270 12.70 1.79 3.05
CA LYS A 270 11.26 1.99 3.21
C LYS A 270 10.92 3.40 3.72
N ALA A 271 11.73 3.93 4.64
CA ALA A 271 11.51 5.27 5.19
C ALA A 271 11.67 6.37 4.12
N GLY A 272 12.66 6.25 3.23
CA GLY A 272 12.85 7.21 2.14
C GLY A 272 11.74 7.11 1.09
N ALA A 273 11.33 5.89 0.73
CA ALA A 273 10.22 5.64 -0.18
C ALA A 273 8.90 6.26 0.31
N VAL A 274 8.51 6.01 1.56
CA VAL A 274 7.27 6.56 2.13
C VAL A 274 7.33 8.09 2.26
N ASN A 275 8.46 8.64 2.68
CA ASN A 275 8.65 10.10 2.75
C ASN A 275 8.55 10.75 1.36
N ALA A 276 9.01 10.06 0.31
CA ALA A 276 8.86 10.51 -1.06
C ALA A 276 7.41 10.57 -1.50
N LEU A 277 6.65 9.51 -1.22
CA LEU A 277 5.22 9.44 -1.54
C LEU A 277 4.42 10.53 -0.83
N ILE A 278 4.66 10.76 0.47
CA ILE A 278 3.95 11.79 1.24
C ILE A 278 4.16 13.17 0.62
N ARG A 279 5.40 13.48 0.20
CA ARG A 279 5.72 14.73 -0.50
C ARG A 279 5.05 14.79 -1.85
N TYR A 280 5.19 13.75 -2.67
CA TYR A 280 4.56 13.66 -3.98
C TYR A 280 3.05 13.90 -3.90
N LYS A 281 2.36 13.18 -3.01
CA LYS A 281 0.92 13.31 -2.75
C LYS A 281 0.56 14.75 -2.40
N ARG A 282 1.34 15.39 -1.51
CA ARG A 282 1.11 16.80 -1.16
C ARG A 282 1.13 17.71 -2.40
N TYR A 283 2.01 17.49 -3.37
CA TYR A 283 2.02 18.29 -4.60
C TYR A 283 0.91 17.91 -5.57
N TYR A 284 0.62 16.61 -5.72
CA TYR A 284 -0.42 16.10 -6.62
C TYR A 284 -1.83 16.58 -6.23
N VAL A 285 -2.12 16.62 -4.92
CA VAL A 285 -3.39 17.09 -4.37
C VAL A 285 -3.54 18.62 -4.52
N TYR A 286 -2.47 19.40 -4.34
CA TYR A 286 -2.57 20.87 -4.28
C TYR A 286 -2.59 21.59 -5.63
N ARG A 287 -2.20 20.97 -6.76
CA ARG A 287 -2.04 21.71 -8.04
C ARG A 287 -2.78 21.14 -9.26
N GLY A 288 -3.58 20.10 -9.11
CA GLY A 288 -4.33 19.50 -10.23
C GLY A 288 -3.41 18.88 -11.31
N THR A 289 -4.00 18.52 -12.46
CA THR A 289 -3.37 17.76 -13.56
C THR A 289 -2.49 18.58 -14.51
N ASN A 290 -2.24 19.85 -14.24
CA ASN A 290 -1.44 20.68 -15.14
C ASN A 290 0.00 20.12 -15.26
N ASN A 291 0.57 20.11 -16.47
CA ASN A 291 1.94 19.64 -16.73
C ASN A 291 2.99 20.20 -15.74
N MET A 292 2.80 21.44 -15.29
CA MET A 292 3.66 22.10 -14.29
C MET A 292 3.59 21.45 -12.90
N ALA A 293 2.43 20.93 -12.48
CA ALA A 293 2.27 20.19 -11.23
C ALA A 293 3.02 18.86 -11.28
N HIS A 294 3.00 18.18 -12.44
CA HIS A 294 3.74 16.95 -12.66
C HIS A 294 5.27 17.19 -12.63
N HIS A 295 5.75 18.25 -13.28
CA HIS A 295 7.16 18.65 -13.22
C HIS A 295 7.61 19.02 -11.80
N LEU A 296 6.79 19.71 -11.02
CA LEU A 296 7.10 20.07 -9.63
C LEU A 296 7.03 18.87 -8.68
N ALA A 297 6.12 17.93 -8.92
CA ALA A 297 6.04 16.70 -8.15
C ALA A 297 7.25 15.79 -8.44
N ARG A 298 7.70 15.71 -9.71
CA ARG A 298 8.98 15.11 -10.10
C ARG A 298 10.15 15.81 -9.41
N TRP A 299 10.18 17.14 -9.44
CA TRP A 299 11.21 17.95 -8.76
C TRP A 299 11.22 17.75 -7.22
N ALA A 300 10.06 17.56 -6.61
CA ALA A 300 9.97 17.27 -5.18
C ALA A 300 10.44 15.85 -4.83
N ALA A 301 10.25 14.89 -5.74
CA ALA A 301 10.75 13.53 -5.61
C ALA A 301 12.25 13.41 -5.88
N SER A 302 12.83 14.25 -6.75
CA SER A 302 14.27 14.29 -7.04
C SER A 302 15.10 14.86 -5.89
N ARG A 303 14.63 15.93 -5.22
CA ARG A 303 15.33 16.55 -4.07
C ARG A 303 15.49 15.65 -2.84
N ILE A 304 14.91 14.44 -2.86
CA ILE A 304 15.07 13.45 -1.80
C ILE A 304 16.48 12.84 -1.83
N ALA A 305 17.17 12.89 -2.97
CA ALA A 305 18.53 12.37 -3.11
C ALA A 305 19.59 13.24 -2.41
N SER A 306 19.42 14.56 -2.31
CA SER A 306 20.50 15.47 -1.88
C SER A 306 20.54 15.81 -0.39
N GLY A 307 19.61 15.32 0.43
CA GLY A 307 19.58 15.61 1.88
C GLY A 307 19.32 17.08 2.26
N ASP A 308 19.19 18.00 1.29
CA ASP A 308 19.02 19.43 1.54
C ASP A 308 17.59 19.77 1.96
N TYR A 309 17.44 20.09 3.25
CA TYR A 309 16.36 20.93 3.76
C TYR A 309 16.87 22.37 3.84
N PRO A 310 16.14 23.31 3.22
CA PRO A 310 15.19 24.01 4.07
C PRO A 310 13.79 24.05 3.46
N LEU A 311 12.79 23.90 4.31
CA LEU A 311 11.46 24.45 4.07
C LEU A 311 11.66 25.95 3.87
N HIS A 312 11.49 26.45 2.64
CA HIS A 312 11.51 27.89 2.41
C HIS A 312 10.39 28.52 3.26
N PRO A 313 10.68 29.51 4.13
CA PRO A 313 9.69 30.10 5.05
C PRO A 313 8.44 30.63 4.34
N GLU A 314 8.55 31.06 3.08
CA GLU A 314 7.42 31.53 2.28
C GLU A 314 6.40 30.44 1.88
N LEU A 315 6.75 29.16 2.01
CA LEU A 315 5.80 28.05 1.80
C LEU A 315 4.98 27.73 3.05
N LEU A 316 5.39 28.21 4.23
CA LEU A 316 4.65 28.08 5.49
C LEU A 316 3.54 29.14 5.63
N THR A 317 3.71 30.32 5.04
CA THR A 317 2.74 31.43 5.14
C THR A 317 1.48 31.26 4.29
N LYS A 318 1.41 30.24 3.43
CA LYS A 318 0.18 29.87 2.69
C LYS A 318 -0.55 28.66 3.29
N LEU A 319 -0.24 28.31 4.54
CA LEU A 319 -0.78 27.13 5.24
C LEU A 319 -1.55 27.47 6.54
N THR A 320 -1.94 28.72 6.72
CA THR A 320 -3.05 29.14 7.61
C THR A 320 -4.11 29.81 6.77
#